data_AF-A0A961K3U6-F1
#
_entry.id   AF-A0A961K3U6-F1
#
_cell.length_a   1.000
_cell.length_b   1.000
_cell.length_c   1.000
_cell.angle_alpha   90.00
_cell.angle_beta   90.00
_cell.angle_gamma   90.00
#
_symmetry.space_group_name_H-M   'P 1'
#
loop_
_entity.id
_entity.type
_entity.pdbx_description
1 polymer ?
#
loop_
_entity_poly.entity_id
_entity_poly.type
_entity_poly.pdbx_seq_one_letter_code
_entity_poly.pdbx_strand_id
1 'polypeptide(L)'
;MHDTIKPFDPKNYASHERVGYLRGKADEKSLAARELSQQFRNLLEEKRGAERCRRELEVGPGLVQRTFKEEHRRLTELIEVLDADLAEITPRRDRLSAEHRALRAAYTRARDRARELGLPIPADASGDEFAPEPTKQTPYDDGSIKNMEMEK
;
A
#
# COMPACT_ATOMS: atom_id res chain seq x y z
N MET A 1 21.75 22.43 33.31
CA MET A 1 21.47 21.97 31.94
C MET A 1 20.27 22.75 31.46
N HIS A 2 20.48 23.80 30.66
CA HIS A 2 19.39 24.61 30.11
C HIS A 2 19.09 24.08 28.72
N ASP A 3 17.97 23.36 28.59
CA ASP A 3 17.39 23.06 27.29
C ASP A 3 16.93 24.39 26.67
N THR A 4 17.77 24.96 25.82
CA THR A 4 17.39 26.05 24.92
C THR A 4 16.31 25.54 23.98
N ILE A 5 15.05 25.78 24.34
CA ILE A 5 13.91 25.68 23.44
C ILE A 5 14.20 26.65 22.30
N LYS A 6 14.60 26.14 21.13
CA LYS A 6 14.80 26.96 19.94
C LYS A 6 13.52 27.75 19.68
N PRO A 7 13.59 29.07 19.43
CA PRO A 7 12.42 29.88 19.16
C PRO A 7 11.64 29.28 17.98
N PHE A 8 10.32 29.25 18.10
CA PHE A 8 9.41 28.86 17.04
C PHE A 8 9.56 29.82 15.86
N ASP A 9 10.43 29.48 14.92
CA ASP A 9 10.55 30.21 13.65
C ASP A 9 9.59 29.57 12.64
N PRO A 10 8.51 30.27 12.24
CA PRO A 10 7.53 29.77 11.27
C PRO A 10 8.19 29.42 9.93
N LYS A 11 9.32 30.06 9.59
CA LYS A 11 10.05 29.83 8.33
C LYS A 11 10.74 28.47 8.31
N ASN A 12 11.20 27.97 9.46
CA ASN A 12 11.78 26.62 9.57
C ASN A 12 10.72 25.51 9.46
N TYR A 13 9.45 25.81 9.74
CA TYR A 13 8.34 24.86 9.63
C TYR A 13 7.66 24.88 8.24
N ALA A 14 7.90 25.91 7.45
CA ALA A 14 7.36 26.08 6.10
C ALA A 14 8.47 26.03 5.03
N SER A 15 9.65 25.51 5.37
CA SER A 15 10.76 25.40 4.42
C SER A 15 10.38 24.48 3.26
N HIS A 16 10.90 24.80 2.08
CA HIS A 16 10.75 24.03 0.84
C HIS A 16 11.04 22.53 1.06
N GLU A 17 12.12 22.23 1.79
CA GLU A 17 12.55 20.87 2.18
C GLU A 17 11.46 20.12 2.94
N ARG A 18 10.79 20.78 3.89
CA ARG A 18 9.75 20.15 4.71
C ARG A 18 8.48 19.83 3.90
N VAL A 19 8.12 20.69 2.95
CA VAL A 19 6.98 20.46 2.06
C VAL A 19 7.26 19.27 1.14
N GLY A 20 8.47 19.19 0.57
CA GLY A 20 8.92 18.07 -0.24
C GLY A 20 8.96 16.75 0.55
N TYR A 21 9.59 16.76 1.73
CA TYR A 21 9.67 15.61 2.62
C TYR A 21 8.30 15.04 3.01
N LEU A 22 7.35 15.90 3.43
CA LEU A 22 6.00 15.45 3.82
C LEU A 22 5.22 14.87 2.64
N ARG A 23 5.44 15.40 1.42
CA ARG A 23 4.86 14.86 0.19
C ARG A 23 5.43 13.47 -0.12
N GLY A 24 6.76 13.33 -0.13
CA GLY A 24 7.44 12.05 -0.38
C GLY A 24 6.98 10.96 0.58
N LYS A 25 6.94 11.27 1.89
CA LYS A 25 6.43 10.33 2.91
C LYS A 25 4.95 9.99 2.71
N ALA A 26 4.12 10.95 2.32
CA ALA A 26 2.70 10.67 2.04
C ALA A 26 2.57 9.72 0.84
N ASP A 27 3.36 9.91 -0.21
CA ASP A 27 3.32 9.11 -1.44
C ASP A 27 3.85 7.68 -1.18
N GLU A 28 4.95 7.53 -0.43
CA GLU A 28 5.46 6.22 0.05
C GLU A 28 4.37 5.43 0.78
N LYS A 29 3.68 6.08 1.74
CA LYS A 29 2.62 5.43 2.53
C LYS A 29 1.39 5.10 1.68
N SER A 30 1.07 5.93 0.69
CA SER A 30 0.02 5.63 -0.27
C SER A 30 0.37 4.41 -1.12
N LEU A 31 1.62 4.28 -1.59
CA LEU A 31 2.04 3.16 -2.41
C LEU A 31 1.97 1.85 -1.61
N ALA A 32 2.56 1.83 -0.41
CA ALA A 32 2.51 0.66 0.47
C ALA A 32 1.06 0.28 0.86
N ALA A 33 0.18 1.26 1.09
CA ALA A 33 -1.23 0.99 1.35
C ALA A 33 -1.96 0.38 0.14
N ARG A 34 -1.61 0.79 -1.10
CA ARG A 34 -2.17 0.23 -2.33
C ARG A 34 -1.74 -1.21 -2.54
N GLU A 35 -0.47 -1.52 -2.30
CA GLU A 35 0.06 -2.89 -2.38
C GLU A 35 -0.66 -3.82 -1.39
N LEU A 36 -0.76 -3.43 -0.12
CA LEU A 36 -1.52 -4.21 0.87
C LEU A 36 -3.01 -4.32 0.52
N SER A 37 -3.59 -3.28 -0.07
CA SER A 37 -4.99 -3.34 -0.53
C SER A 37 -5.19 -4.30 -1.69
N GLN A 38 -4.20 -4.42 -2.59
CA GLN A 38 -4.24 -5.42 -3.66
C GLN A 38 -4.10 -6.83 -3.10
N GLN A 39 -3.15 -7.06 -2.20
CA GLN A 39 -3.00 -8.35 -1.52
C GLN A 39 -4.28 -8.76 -0.78
N PHE A 40 -4.91 -7.83 -0.05
CA PHE A 40 -6.18 -8.05 0.62
C PHE A 40 -7.30 -8.47 -0.36
N ARG A 41 -7.39 -7.83 -1.53
CA ARG A 41 -8.38 -8.20 -2.55
C ARG A 41 -8.14 -9.61 -3.08
N ASN A 42 -6.89 -9.95 -3.38
CA ASN A 42 -6.54 -11.29 -3.87
C ASN A 42 -6.93 -12.36 -2.86
N LEU A 43 -6.57 -12.19 -1.58
CA LEU A 43 -6.91 -13.13 -0.50
C LEU A 43 -8.44 -13.25 -0.31
N LEU A 44 -9.16 -12.14 -0.42
CA LEU A 44 -10.62 -12.16 -0.31
C LEU A 44 -11.28 -12.90 -1.49
N GLU A 45 -10.76 -12.73 -2.69
CA GLU A 45 -11.22 -13.46 -3.88
C GLU A 45 -10.92 -14.95 -3.77
N GLU A 46 -9.73 -15.32 -3.32
CA GLU A 46 -9.33 -16.70 -3.06
C GLU A 46 -10.22 -17.35 -2.00
N LYS A 47 -10.44 -16.67 -0.87
CA LYS A 47 -11.35 -17.13 0.19
C LYS A 47 -12.76 -17.38 -0.35
N ARG A 48 -13.30 -16.43 -1.10
CA ARG A 48 -14.64 -16.58 -1.71
C ARG A 48 -14.67 -17.73 -2.71
N GLY A 49 -13.58 -17.98 -3.44
CA GLY A 49 -13.42 -19.14 -4.30
C GLY A 49 -13.49 -20.45 -3.51
N ALA A 50 -12.67 -20.57 -2.47
CA ALA A 50 -12.64 -21.73 -1.59
C ALA A 50 -13.99 -21.98 -0.89
N GLU A 51 -14.67 -20.93 -0.43
CA GLU A 51 -16.02 -21.03 0.14
C GLU A 51 -17.05 -21.56 -0.85
N ARG A 52 -17.00 -21.11 -2.11
CA ARG A 52 -17.89 -21.63 -3.17
C ARG A 52 -17.63 -23.10 -3.43
N CYS A 53 -16.37 -23.47 -3.67
CA CYS A 53 -16.00 -24.88 -3.88
C CYS A 53 -16.40 -25.74 -2.68
N ARG A 54 -16.20 -25.26 -1.45
CA ARG A 54 -16.59 -26.01 -0.24
C ARG A 54 -18.11 -26.25 -0.20
N ARG A 55 -18.91 -25.24 -0.54
CA ARG A 55 -20.38 -25.34 -0.60
C ARG A 55 -20.86 -26.28 -1.70
N GLU A 56 -20.15 -26.36 -2.83
CA GLU A 56 -20.48 -27.29 -3.92
C GLU A 56 -20.31 -28.76 -3.51
N LEU A 57 -19.42 -29.04 -2.55
CA LEU A 57 -19.24 -30.39 -1.99
C LEU A 57 -20.30 -30.77 -0.94
N GLU A 58 -21.11 -29.79 -0.50
CA GLU A 58 -22.17 -30.00 0.48
C GLU A 58 -23.48 -30.43 -0.22
N VAL A 59 -24.03 -31.57 0.18
CA VAL A 59 -25.36 -32.07 -0.27
C VAL A 59 -26.52 -31.49 0.54
N GLY A 60 -26.20 -30.73 1.57
CA GLY A 60 -27.08 -30.00 2.47
C GLY A 60 -26.22 -29.21 3.46
N PRO A 61 -26.78 -28.27 4.24
CA PRO A 61 -25.98 -27.43 5.13
C PRO A 61 -25.09 -28.25 6.07
N GLY A 62 -23.76 -28.19 5.86
CA GLY A 62 -22.78 -28.95 6.64
C GLY A 62 -22.79 -30.48 6.43
N LEU A 63 -23.54 -30.98 5.44
CA LEU A 63 -23.60 -32.40 5.08
C LEU A 63 -22.78 -32.65 3.81
N VAL A 64 -21.76 -33.51 3.91
CA VAL A 64 -20.82 -33.79 2.83
C VAL A 64 -20.80 -35.29 2.55
N GLN A 65 -20.83 -35.68 1.27
CA GLN A 65 -20.68 -37.09 0.90
C GLN A 65 -19.32 -37.63 1.34
N ARG A 66 -19.26 -38.91 1.70
CA ARG A 66 -18.03 -39.54 2.24
C ARG A 66 -16.82 -39.38 1.31
N THR A 67 -17.05 -39.38 0.00
CA THR A 67 -16.04 -39.19 -1.06
C THR A 67 -15.40 -37.81 -1.06
N PHE A 68 -16.12 -36.77 -0.62
CA PHE A 68 -15.66 -35.38 -0.64
C PHE A 68 -15.22 -34.86 0.74
N LYS A 69 -15.24 -35.70 1.79
CA LYS A 69 -14.91 -35.29 3.16
C LYS A 69 -13.50 -34.73 3.30
N GLU A 70 -12.51 -35.36 2.66
CA GLU A 70 -11.12 -34.90 2.75
C GLU A 70 -10.95 -33.56 2.05
N GLU A 71 -11.56 -33.39 0.88
CA GLU A 71 -11.49 -32.14 0.12
C GLU A 71 -12.23 -31.00 0.83
N HIS A 72 -13.42 -31.27 1.39
CA HIS A 72 -14.15 -30.30 2.22
C HIS A 72 -13.34 -29.87 3.45
N ARG A 73 -12.64 -30.81 4.09
CA ARG A 73 -11.74 -30.51 5.21
C ARG A 73 -10.56 -29.63 4.75
N ARG A 74 -9.89 -29.98 3.64
CA ARG A 74 -8.79 -29.16 3.08
C ARG A 74 -9.23 -27.74 2.75
N LEU A 75 -10.41 -27.58 2.15
CA LEU A 75 -10.97 -26.26 1.85
C LEU A 75 -11.32 -25.49 3.13
N THR A 76 -11.77 -26.17 4.18
CA THR A 76 -12.03 -25.54 5.49
C THR A 76 -10.73 -25.04 6.12
N GLU A 77 -9.69 -25.89 6.15
CA GLU A 77 -8.36 -25.51 6.66
C GLU A 77 -7.76 -24.34 5.84
N LEU A 78 -7.92 -24.35 4.51
CA LEU A 78 -7.51 -23.23 3.65
C LEU A 78 -8.25 -21.93 3.99
N ILE A 79 -9.58 -21.99 4.18
CA ILE A 79 -10.37 -20.80 4.55
C ILE A 79 -9.90 -20.23 5.89
N GLU A 80 -9.59 -21.08 6.87
CA GLU A 80 -9.07 -20.65 8.18
C GLU A 80 -7.72 -19.94 8.06
N VAL A 81 -6.81 -20.45 7.22
CA VAL A 81 -5.53 -19.79 6.94
C VAL A 81 -5.75 -18.44 6.27
N LEU A 82 -6.59 -18.38 5.23
CA LEU A 82 -6.91 -17.13 4.54
C LEU A 82 -7.56 -16.10 5.48
N ASP A 83 -8.38 -16.55 6.43
CA ASP A 83 -8.96 -15.68 7.45
C ASP A 83 -7.91 -15.12 8.41
N ALA A 84 -6.91 -15.92 8.80
CA ALA A 84 -5.78 -15.46 9.59
C ALA A 84 -4.95 -14.42 8.83
N ASP A 85 -4.65 -14.66 7.56
CA ASP A 85 -3.88 -13.74 6.72
C ASP A 85 -4.62 -12.41 6.50
N LEU A 86 -5.93 -12.47 6.25
CA LEU A 86 -6.79 -11.28 6.16
C LEU A 86 -6.80 -10.50 7.48
N ALA A 87 -6.86 -11.19 8.62
CA ALA A 87 -6.82 -10.56 9.94
C ALA A 87 -5.47 -9.89 10.24
N GLU A 88 -4.36 -10.42 9.71
CA GLU A 88 -3.02 -9.82 9.85
C GLU A 88 -2.85 -8.57 8.95
N ILE A 89 -3.28 -8.66 7.69
CA ILE A 89 -3.07 -7.58 6.70
C ILE A 89 -3.97 -6.38 6.96
N THR A 90 -5.20 -6.60 7.43
CA THR A 90 -6.19 -5.53 7.70
C THR A 90 -5.64 -4.40 8.58
N PRO A 91 -5.12 -4.65 9.80
CA PRO A 91 -4.60 -3.58 10.65
C PRO A 91 -3.40 -2.87 10.04
N ARG A 92 -2.54 -3.59 9.30
CA ARG A 92 -1.37 -3.00 8.61
C ARG A 92 -1.81 -2.02 7.53
N ARG A 93 -2.79 -2.40 6.70
CA ARG A 93 -3.39 -1.54 5.66
C ARG A 93 -4.06 -0.31 6.28
N ASP A 94 -4.83 -0.50 7.33
CA ASP A 94 -5.60 0.58 7.96
C ASP A 94 -4.66 1.60 8.63
N ARG A 95 -3.58 1.12 9.25
CA ARG A 95 -2.52 1.95 9.79
C ARG A 95 -1.83 2.78 8.71
N LEU A 96 -1.39 2.18 7.61
CA LEU A 96 -0.76 2.92 6.51
C LEU A 96 -1.71 3.95 5.90
N SER A 97 -2.99 3.60 5.75
CA SER A 97 -4.03 4.53 5.28
C SER A 97 -4.26 5.70 6.24
N ALA A 98 -4.16 5.48 7.55
CA ALA A 98 -4.23 6.53 8.56
C ALA A 98 -2.97 7.42 8.53
N GLU A 99 -1.78 6.82 8.46
CA GLU A 99 -0.50 7.52 8.35
C GLU A 99 -0.47 8.40 7.09
N HIS A 100 -0.91 7.88 5.94
CA HIS A 100 -1.04 8.65 4.70
C HIS A 100 -1.96 9.87 4.88
N ARG A 101 -3.16 9.69 5.47
CA ARG A 101 -4.10 10.80 5.73
C ARG A 101 -3.49 11.86 6.64
N ALA A 102 -2.79 11.45 7.71
CA ALA A 102 -2.12 12.36 8.64
C ALA A 102 -1.00 13.16 7.95
N LEU A 103 -0.15 12.48 7.16
CA LEU A 103 0.92 13.10 6.39
C LEU A 103 0.37 14.05 5.33
N ARG A 104 -0.73 13.68 4.65
CA ARG A 104 -1.38 14.55 3.67
C ARG A 104 -1.95 15.81 4.31
N ALA A 105 -2.57 15.70 5.48
CA ALA A 105 -3.05 16.85 6.24
C ALA A 105 -1.89 17.74 6.73
N ALA A 106 -0.76 17.16 7.14
CA ALA A 106 0.44 17.91 7.50
C ALA A 106 1.05 18.63 6.28
N TYR A 107 1.13 17.95 5.14
CA TYR A 107 1.57 18.53 3.86
C TYR A 107 0.70 19.71 3.44
N THR A 108 -0.64 19.56 3.46
CA THR A 108 -1.56 20.65 3.09
C THR A 108 -1.34 21.87 3.97
N ARG A 109 -1.26 21.69 5.29
CA ARG A 109 -0.99 22.80 6.23
C ARG A 109 0.36 23.47 5.98
N ALA A 110 1.42 22.68 5.75
CA ALA A 110 2.75 23.22 5.47
C ALA A 110 2.79 23.99 4.15
N ARG A 111 2.14 23.45 3.11
CA ARG A 111 2.03 24.11 1.80
C ARG A 111 1.25 25.41 1.88
N ASP A 112 0.12 25.41 2.57
CA ASP A 112 -0.72 26.61 2.69
C ASP A 112 0.02 27.70 3.50
N ARG A 113 0.77 27.31 4.54
CA ARG A 113 1.65 28.23 5.26
C ARG A 113 2.79 28.77 4.40
N ALA A 114 3.41 27.94 3.56
CA ALA A 114 4.44 28.40 2.62
C ALA A 114 3.87 29.43 1.63
N ARG A 115 2.63 29.24 1.15
CA ARG A 115 1.91 30.23 0.31
C ARG A 115 1.70 31.54 1.03
N GLU A 116 1.20 31.52 2.26
CA GLU A 116 0.98 32.73 3.07
C GLU A 116 2.27 33.54 3.27
N LEU A 117 3.41 32.84 3.39
CA LEU A 117 4.72 33.46 3.61
C LEU A 117 5.45 33.82 2.31
N GLY A 118 4.87 33.59 1.14
CA GLY A 118 5.51 33.82 -0.16
C GLY A 118 6.75 32.94 -0.40
N LEU A 119 6.83 31.79 0.27
CA LEU A 119 7.95 30.87 0.16
C LEU A 119 7.83 29.99 -1.09
N PRO A 120 8.95 29.59 -1.71
CA PRO A 120 8.94 28.70 -2.86
C PRO A 120 8.36 27.33 -2.47
N ILE A 121 7.45 26.82 -3.29
CA ILE A 121 6.81 25.51 -3.12
C ILE A 121 7.34 24.62 -4.24
N PRO A 122 7.91 23.45 -3.92
CA PRO A 122 8.40 22.52 -4.94
C PRO A 122 7.25 22.14 -5.89
N ALA A 123 7.46 22.28 -7.20
CA ALA A 123 6.49 21.86 -8.22
C ALA A 123 6.48 20.33 -8.34
N ASP A 124 7.64 19.74 -8.20
CA ASP A 124 8.02 18.36 -8.41
C ASP A 124 8.37 17.67 -7.08
N ALA A 125 8.35 16.33 -7.08
CA ALA A 125 8.58 15.49 -5.89
C ALA A 125 10.04 15.54 -5.36
N SER A 126 10.87 16.44 -5.89
CA SER A 126 12.29 16.62 -5.60
C SER A 126 12.49 17.44 -4.33
N GLY A 127 12.21 16.83 -3.18
CA GLY A 127 12.61 17.35 -1.88
C GLY A 127 13.11 16.27 -0.94
N ASP A 128 13.54 15.14 -1.52
CA ASP A 128 14.11 14.03 -0.80
C ASP A 128 15.57 13.88 -1.23
N GLU A 129 16.48 14.41 -0.43
CA GLU A 129 17.92 14.17 -0.55
C GLU A 129 18.28 12.67 -0.32
N PHE A 130 17.27 11.85 0.02
CA PHE A 130 17.34 10.40 0.21
C PHE A 130 16.36 9.59 -0.66
N ALA A 131 15.75 10.18 -1.69
CA ALA A 131 14.99 9.37 -2.65
C ALA A 131 15.97 8.39 -3.31
N PRO A 132 15.67 7.07 -3.36
CA PRO A 132 16.47 6.16 -4.16
C PRO A 132 16.50 6.73 -5.59
N GLU A 133 17.70 6.88 -6.16
CA GLU A 133 17.85 7.35 -7.54
C GLU A 133 16.83 6.58 -8.40
N PRO A 134 16.06 7.26 -9.27
CA PRO A 134 15.14 6.57 -10.15
C PRO A 134 15.96 5.53 -10.89
N THR A 135 15.70 4.25 -10.60
CA THR A 135 16.35 3.12 -11.27
C THR A 135 16.21 3.38 -12.74
N LYS A 136 17.35 3.58 -13.43
CA LYS A 136 17.38 3.80 -14.87
C LYS A 136 16.58 2.66 -15.49
N GLN A 137 15.43 2.97 -16.09
CA GLN A 137 14.67 2.02 -16.88
C GLN A 137 15.64 1.52 -17.96
N THR A 138 16.08 0.28 -17.81
CA THR A 138 16.74 -0.41 -18.92
C THR A 138 15.62 -0.81 -19.90
N PRO A 139 15.89 -0.84 -21.21
CA PRO A 139 14.90 -1.15 -22.24
C PRO A 139 14.33 -2.59 -22.19
N TYR A 140 14.52 -3.31 -21.09
CA TYR A 140 14.06 -4.68 -20.86
C TYR A 140 12.98 -4.78 -19.75
N ASP A 141 12.62 -3.67 -19.10
CA ASP A 141 11.69 -3.65 -17.96
C ASP A 141 10.22 -3.40 -18.36
N ASP A 142 9.92 -3.25 -19.65
CA ASP A 142 8.57 -3.00 -20.16
C ASP A 142 7.86 -4.25 -20.69
N GLY A 143 8.31 -5.47 -20.36
CA GLY A 143 7.58 -6.70 -20.69
C GLY A 143 7.26 -6.90 -22.18
N SER A 144 7.89 -6.14 -23.09
CA SER A 144 7.65 -6.29 -24.52
C SER A 144 8.52 -7.42 -25.07
N ILE A 145 8.04 -8.66 -24.90
CA ILE A 145 8.46 -9.77 -25.75
C ILE A 145 8.09 -9.40 -27.18
N LYS A 146 9.02 -8.80 -27.92
CA LYS A 146 8.95 -8.80 -29.38
C LYS A 146 9.09 -10.25 -29.80
N ASN A 147 7.97 -10.86 -30.17
CA ASN A 147 7.97 -12.09 -30.96
C ASN A 147 8.80 -11.79 -32.21
N MET A 148 10.05 -12.25 -32.25
CA MET A 148 10.75 -12.38 -33.51
C MET A 148 10.00 -13.45 -34.29
N GLU A 149 9.28 -12.99 -35.32
CA GLU A 149 8.75 -13.84 -36.36
C GLU A 149 9.89 -14.73 -36.86
N MET A 150 9.74 -16.04 -36.65
CA MET A 150 10.50 -17.03 -37.38
C MET A 150 9.97 -17.01 -38.82
N GLU A 151 10.59 -16.21 -39.68
CA GLU A 151 10.52 -16.45 -41.12
C GLU A 151 11.57 -17.50 -41.51
N LYS A 152 11.07 -18.42 -42.34
CA LYS A 152 11.61 -19.69 -42.83
C LYS A 152 13.02 -19.66 -43.42
#